data_AF-A0A830D705-F1
#
_entry.id   AF-A0A830D705-F1
#
_cell.length_a   1.000
_cell.length_b   1.000
_cell.length_c   1.000
_cell.angle_alpha   90.00
_cell.angle_beta   90.00
_cell.angle_gamma   90.00
#
_symmetry.space_group_name_H-M   'P 1'
#
loop_
_entity.id
_entity.type
_entity.pdbx_description
1 polymer ?
#
loop_
_entity_poly.entity_id
_entity_poly.type
_entity_poly.pdbx_seq_one_letter_code
_entity_poly.pdbx_strand_id
1 'polypeptide(L)'
;MAATVNLPTGMSAFISPSDRLSSAKKITDLFFPFESRMANRRVCPYYTSSTRITSIKDSPNVIAATFSPNGSLVSSSDDGVKLARASVNSQRKTKIVCTIGPSTSSRDMIWKLAEAGMNVARLNMSHGDHASHQKTIDLVKEYNAQFVEKVVAIMLDTKGPEVRSGDVPQSILLKEGQEFNFTIERGVSTNDTVSVNYDDFINDVEVGDSILVDGGMMSLVVKSKAANVVKCEVVDGGELKSRRHLNVRGKSATLPSITDKDWEDIKFGVDNQVDFYAVSFVKDEKVIHQLKDYLKKCNADIRVIPKIESADSIPNLHSILTASDGAMVARGDLGAELPIEEVPLLQEDIIRRCRSMQKPVIVATNMLESMINHPTPTRAEVSDIAIAVREGADAVMLSGETAHGKFPLKAVKVMHTVALRTESSLPITISPPGQDAAYKSHMGDMFALHATTMANTLATPIIVFTRTGSMATTLSHYRPSSTIFAFTNVEKVKQRLILYHGVMPIHMEFTDDVEETFSQALKLLLSKGLVVEGQYVTLVQSGAQPIWRRQSTHHIQVRKVQS
;
A
#
# COMPACT_ATOMS: atom_id res chain seq x y z
N MET A 1 -42.40 -18.27 44.21
CA MET A 1 -41.28 -18.48 45.14
C MET A 1 -40.36 -17.28 45.02
N ALA A 2 -40.26 -16.52 46.10
CA ALA A 2 -39.34 -15.40 46.23
C ALA A 2 -37.92 -15.92 46.53
N ALA A 3 -36.91 -15.23 46.02
CA ALA A 3 -35.60 -15.15 46.65
C ALA A 3 -34.97 -13.80 46.28
N THR A 4 -35.16 -12.86 47.20
CA THR A 4 -34.42 -11.60 47.39
C THR A 4 -32.95 -11.89 47.68
N VAL A 5 -32.03 -10.94 47.39
CA VAL A 5 -31.01 -10.40 48.32
C VAL A 5 -30.09 -9.39 47.62
N ASN A 6 -30.21 -8.14 48.10
CA ASN A 6 -29.24 -7.08 48.43
C ASN A 6 -28.26 -6.48 47.40
N LEU A 7 -28.53 -5.19 47.13
CA LEU A 7 -27.58 -4.10 46.83
C LEU A 7 -26.69 -3.76 48.04
N PRO A 8 -25.55 -3.09 47.78
CA PRO A 8 -25.21 -1.89 48.54
C PRO A 8 -25.13 -0.66 47.63
N THR A 9 -25.72 0.41 48.15
CA THR A 9 -25.73 1.79 47.68
C THR A 9 -24.37 2.49 47.81
N GLY A 10 -24.01 3.26 46.79
CA GLY A 10 -23.02 4.33 46.86
C GLY A 10 -23.30 5.35 45.76
N MET A 11 -23.98 6.45 46.10
CA MET A 11 -24.28 7.58 45.21
C MET A 11 -23.03 8.40 44.89
N SER A 12 -22.85 8.80 43.63
CA SER A 12 -22.58 10.20 43.28
C SER A 12 -23.03 10.48 41.83
N ALA A 13 -23.39 11.74 41.58
CA ALA A 13 -24.33 12.19 40.57
C ALA A 13 -23.92 11.99 39.09
N PHE A 14 -24.89 11.64 38.26
CA PHE A 14 -24.81 11.74 36.80
C PHE A 14 -24.82 13.21 36.37
N ILE A 15 -23.76 13.64 35.68
CA ILE A 15 -23.74 14.83 34.83
C ILE A 15 -23.86 14.35 33.38
N SER A 16 -24.73 15.00 32.59
CA SER A 16 -25.01 14.68 31.20
C SER A 16 -23.78 14.88 30.29
N PRO A 17 -23.64 14.11 29.19
CA PRO A 17 -22.48 14.16 28.29
C PRO A 17 -22.51 15.34 27.28
N SER A 18 -23.09 16.49 27.66
CA SER A 18 -23.22 17.67 26.76
C SER A 18 -22.24 18.80 27.07
N ASP A 19 -21.51 18.79 28.20
CA ASP A 19 -20.75 19.97 28.67
C ASP A 19 -19.23 19.76 28.78
N ARG A 20 -18.61 18.91 27.95
CA ARG A 20 -17.14 18.76 27.89
C ARG A 20 -16.55 18.92 26.50
N LEU A 21 -16.97 19.97 25.78
CA LEU A 21 -16.48 20.25 24.43
C LEU A 21 -15.92 21.68 24.24
N SER A 22 -15.58 22.39 25.31
CA SER A 22 -15.06 23.76 25.21
C SER A 22 -13.63 23.99 25.71
N SER A 23 -12.81 22.96 25.95
CA SER A 23 -11.46 23.21 26.49
C SER A 23 -10.40 22.11 26.27
N ALA A 24 -10.25 21.57 25.05
CA ALA A 24 -9.09 20.73 24.71
C ALA A 24 -8.25 21.42 23.62
N LYS A 25 -6.97 21.70 23.91
CA LYS A 25 -6.05 22.43 23.01
C LYS A 25 -5.03 21.53 22.29
N LYS A 26 -5.03 20.20 22.49
CA LYS A 26 -4.17 19.24 21.77
C LYS A 26 -4.83 17.87 21.61
N ILE A 27 -4.63 17.24 20.46
CA ILE A 27 -5.14 15.90 20.09
C ILE A 27 -4.46 14.77 20.90
N THR A 28 -3.32 15.04 21.55
CA THR A 28 -2.61 14.08 22.42
C THR A 28 -3.42 13.65 23.64
N ASP A 29 -4.43 14.43 24.03
CA ASP A 29 -5.24 14.17 25.23
C ASP A 29 -6.38 13.14 24.99
N LEU A 30 -6.54 12.66 23.75
CA LEU A 30 -7.52 11.62 23.38
C LEU A 30 -6.99 10.19 23.51
N PHE A 31 -5.71 10.00 23.85
CA PHE A 31 -5.10 8.68 24.03
C PHE A 31 -4.65 8.50 25.48
N PHE A 32 -5.14 7.42 26.10
CA PHE A 32 -5.00 6.93 27.50
C PHE A 32 -6.10 7.36 28.48
N PRO A 33 -6.74 6.34 29.11
CA PRO A 33 -6.35 6.05 30.49
C PRO A 33 -6.22 4.54 30.75
N PHE A 34 -5.07 4.13 31.30
CA PHE A 34 -4.97 2.88 32.08
C PHE A 34 -4.20 3.19 33.35
N GLU A 35 -4.92 3.45 34.44
CA GLU A 35 -4.36 3.53 35.78
C GLU A 35 -3.92 2.15 36.25
N SER A 36 -2.71 2.08 36.79
CA SER A 36 -2.11 0.89 37.38
C SER A 36 -2.82 0.51 38.68
N ARG A 37 -3.26 -0.76 38.81
CA ARG A 37 -3.43 -1.40 40.11
C ARG A 37 -2.28 -2.38 40.34
N MET A 38 -1.36 -1.98 41.22
CA MET A 38 -0.40 -2.87 41.85
C MET A 38 -1.12 -3.91 42.72
N ALA A 39 -0.80 -5.19 42.51
CA ALA A 39 -0.97 -6.22 43.54
C ALA A 39 0.05 -7.35 43.35
N ASN A 40 1.05 -7.36 44.23
CA ASN A 40 1.82 -8.49 44.76
C ASN A 40 1.96 -9.77 43.90
N ARG A 41 3.15 -9.99 43.34
CA ARG A 41 3.73 -11.35 43.24
C ARG A 41 5.22 -11.35 43.60
N ARG A 42 5.56 -12.39 44.35
CA ARG A 42 6.76 -12.61 45.16
C ARG A 42 8.04 -12.77 44.33
N VAL A 43 9.14 -12.41 44.99
CA VAL A 43 10.54 -12.36 44.55
C VAL A 43 11.24 -13.71 44.74
N CYS A 44 12.32 -13.90 43.96
CA CYS A 44 13.56 -14.71 44.16
C CYS A 44 13.75 -15.95 43.25
N PRO A 45 15.01 -16.29 42.87
CA PRO A 45 16.10 -15.39 42.45
C PRO A 45 16.92 -15.91 41.23
N TYR A 46 17.69 -15.00 40.65
CA TYR A 46 18.72 -15.25 39.64
C TYR A 46 19.87 -16.13 40.18
N TYR A 47 20.27 -17.14 39.40
CA TYR A 47 21.56 -17.82 39.56
C TYR A 47 22.63 -17.10 38.73
N THR A 48 23.57 -16.46 39.41
CA THR A 48 24.86 -16.04 38.85
C THR A 48 25.91 -17.08 39.23
N SER A 49 26.48 -17.79 38.26
CA SER A 49 27.73 -18.54 38.47
C SER A 49 28.87 -17.87 37.74
N SER A 50 29.82 -17.37 38.53
CA SER A 50 31.14 -16.93 38.10
C SER A 50 31.96 -18.14 37.65
N THR A 51 32.78 -18.02 36.61
CA THR A 51 33.99 -18.84 36.47
C THR A 51 35.09 -18.08 35.73
N ARG A 52 36.30 -18.26 36.26
CA ARG A 52 37.54 -17.50 36.07
C ARG A 52 38.16 -17.62 34.68
N ILE A 53 38.83 -16.53 34.30
CA ILE A 53 39.85 -16.43 33.27
C ILE A 53 41.06 -17.31 33.63
N THR A 54 41.48 -18.17 32.70
CA THR A 54 42.84 -18.72 32.66
C THR A 54 43.40 -18.53 31.25
N SER A 55 44.59 -17.95 31.17
CA SER A 55 45.30 -17.69 29.91
C SER A 55 46.11 -18.92 29.47
N ILE A 56 46.04 -19.28 28.19
CA ILE A 56 47.16 -19.95 27.49
C ILE A 56 47.32 -19.29 26.12
N LYS A 57 48.59 -19.05 25.78
CA LYS A 57 49.13 -18.30 24.66
C LYS A 57 49.18 -19.10 23.34
N ASP A 58 49.42 -18.34 22.27
CA ASP A 58 50.08 -18.66 20.99
C ASP A 58 49.22 -18.86 19.73
N SER A 59 48.87 -17.71 19.12
CA SER A 59 49.18 -17.25 17.74
C SER A 59 48.62 -18.00 16.50
N PRO A 60 48.67 -17.39 15.30
CA PRO A 60 48.00 -16.15 14.86
C PRO A 60 47.15 -16.41 13.59
N ASN A 61 46.07 -15.66 13.34
CA ASN A 61 45.56 -15.44 11.97
C ASN A 61 44.60 -14.25 11.95
N VAL A 62 45.18 -13.05 11.91
CA VAL A 62 44.52 -11.86 11.41
C VAL A 62 44.83 -11.80 9.92
N ILE A 63 43.84 -12.09 9.06
CA ILE A 63 43.96 -11.86 7.63
C ILE A 63 43.23 -10.56 7.31
N ALA A 64 44.04 -9.52 7.09
CA ALA A 64 43.64 -8.29 6.43
C ALA A 64 43.29 -8.60 4.96
N ALA A 65 42.19 -8.04 4.46
CA ALA A 65 41.79 -8.17 3.06
C ALA A 65 42.67 -7.30 2.17
N THR A 66 43.56 -7.91 1.40
CA THR A 66 44.24 -7.30 0.25
C THR A 66 43.62 -7.84 -1.04
N PHE A 67 43.18 -6.92 -1.90
CA PHE A 67 42.72 -7.23 -3.25
C PHE A 67 43.92 -7.50 -4.19
N SER A 68 43.84 -8.57 -4.97
CA SER A 68 44.61 -8.73 -6.20
C SER A 68 43.72 -9.31 -7.32
N PRO A 69 43.86 -8.84 -8.58
CA PRO A 69 43.04 -9.25 -9.70
C PRO A 69 43.65 -10.47 -10.42
N ASN A 70 42.77 -11.36 -10.90
CA ASN A 70 43.01 -12.53 -11.76
C ASN A 70 43.72 -13.75 -11.14
N GLY A 71 43.01 -14.89 -11.11
CA GLY A 71 43.60 -16.21 -10.90
C GLY A 71 42.60 -17.25 -10.38
N SER A 72 42.11 -18.09 -11.29
CA SER A 72 41.33 -19.32 -11.04
C SER A 72 42.01 -20.29 -10.07
N LEU A 73 41.24 -20.95 -9.19
CA LEU A 73 41.72 -22.09 -8.40
C LEU A 73 40.69 -23.22 -8.28
N VAL A 74 41.26 -24.42 -8.40
CA VAL A 74 40.69 -25.76 -8.52
C VAL A 74 40.15 -26.27 -7.17
N SER A 75 39.14 -27.13 -7.25
CA SER A 75 38.42 -27.77 -6.15
C SER A 75 39.25 -28.80 -5.38
N SER A 76 39.15 -28.78 -4.05
CA SER A 76 39.32 -29.96 -3.19
C SER A 76 37.97 -30.40 -2.61
N SER A 77 37.80 -31.71 -2.57
CA SER A 77 36.61 -32.47 -2.17
C SER A 77 36.49 -32.57 -0.65
N ASP A 78 35.31 -32.23 -0.12
CA ASP A 78 34.82 -32.77 1.15
C ASP A 78 33.29 -32.80 1.14
N ASP A 79 32.74 -33.97 1.44
CA ASP A 79 31.30 -34.29 1.49
C ASP A 79 30.69 -33.75 2.79
N GLY A 80 30.25 -32.50 2.74
CA GLY A 80 29.43 -31.88 3.78
C GLY A 80 28.42 -30.99 3.08
N VAL A 81 27.15 -31.07 3.50
CA VAL A 81 26.03 -30.27 3.00
C VAL A 81 26.48 -28.82 2.81
N LYS A 82 26.85 -28.46 1.57
CA LYS A 82 26.98 -27.07 1.19
C LYS A 82 25.57 -26.53 1.36
N LEU A 83 25.36 -25.74 2.41
CA LEU A 83 24.43 -24.62 2.30
C LEU A 83 24.98 -23.80 1.12
N ALA A 84 24.55 -24.20 -0.07
CA ALA A 84 24.62 -23.35 -1.20
C ALA A 84 23.89 -22.10 -0.72
N ARG A 85 24.65 -21.03 -0.48
CA ARG A 85 24.20 -19.71 -0.90
C ARG A 85 24.05 -19.80 -2.42
N ALA A 86 23.09 -20.61 -2.87
CA ALA A 86 22.53 -20.51 -4.17
C ALA A 86 22.11 -19.05 -4.23
N SER A 87 22.67 -18.34 -5.19
CA SER A 87 22.08 -17.13 -5.70
C SER A 87 20.65 -17.48 -6.10
N VAL A 88 19.73 -17.52 -5.13
CA VAL A 88 18.30 -17.47 -5.39
C VAL A 88 18.17 -16.19 -6.17
N ASN A 89 17.79 -16.31 -7.44
CA ASN A 89 17.50 -15.21 -8.32
C ASN A 89 16.53 -14.31 -7.55
N SER A 90 17.04 -13.27 -6.88
CA SER A 90 16.28 -12.55 -5.87
C SER A 90 15.25 -11.74 -6.63
N GLN A 91 14.04 -12.28 -6.72
CA GLN A 91 12.94 -11.58 -7.35
C GLN A 91 12.42 -10.54 -6.37
N ARG A 92 12.21 -9.33 -6.87
CA ARG A 92 11.60 -8.25 -6.10
C ARG A 92 10.20 -8.67 -5.62
N LYS A 93 9.94 -8.50 -4.33
CA LYS A 93 8.68 -8.90 -3.71
C LYS A 93 7.67 -7.75 -3.65
N THR A 94 8.13 -6.56 -3.29
CA THR A 94 7.35 -5.32 -3.31
C THR A 94 6.93 -5.03 -4.74
N LYS A 95 5.67 -4.63 -4.92
CA LYS A 95 5.08 -4.38 -6.23
C LYS A 95 5.27 -2.94 -6.64
N ILE A 96 5.23 -2.68 -7.94
CA ILE A 96 5.29 -1.31 -8.48
C ILE A 96 4.02 -1.00 -9.24
N VAL A 97 3.34 0.05 -8.80
CA VAL A 97 2.24 0.69 -9.54
C VAL A 97 2.82 1.82 -10.38
N CYS A 98 2.54 1.85 -11.68
CA CYS A 98 2.96 2.96 -12.56
C CYS A 98 1.74 3.63 -13.14
N THR A 99 1.70 4.96 -13.11
CA THR A 99 0.65 5.73 -13.77
C THR A 99 0.96 5.84 -15.26
N ILE A 100 0.03 5.40 -16.10
CA ILE A 100 0.17 5.52 -17.55
C ILE A 100 -0.32 6.91 -17.98
N GLY A 101 0.46 7.56 -18.82
CA GLY A 101 0.14 8.91 -19.31
C GLY A 101 0.80 9.21 -20.65
N PRO A 102 0.87 10.49 -21.05
CA PRO A 102 1.40 10.89 -22.35
C PRO A 102 2.79 10.33 -22.67
N SER A 103 3.70 10.21 -21.70
CA SER A 103 5.06 9.69 -21.96
C SER A 103 5.14 8.16 -22.05
N THR A 104 4.06 7.45 -21.71
CA THR A 104 4.07 5.98 -21.53
C THR A 104 2.87 5.26 -22.14
N SER A 105 1.97 5.97 -22.83
CA SER A 105 0.74 5.40 -23.42
C SER A 105 0.92 4.59 -24.71
N SER A 106 2.15 4.50 -25.25
CA SER A 106 2.43 3.67 -26.43
C SER A 106 2.63 2.20 -26.05
N ARG A 107 2.29 1.28 -26.97
CA ARG A 107 2.48 -0.16 -26.80
C ARG A 107 3.90 -0.52 -26.34
N ASP A 108 4.91 -0.03 -27.07
CA ASP A 108 6.31 -0.27 -26.77
C ASP A 108 6.70 0.21 -25.36
N MET A 109 6.19 1.37 -24.92
CA MET A 109 6.48 1.90 -23.59
C MET A 109 5.80 1.10 -22.49
N ILE A 110 4.51 0.75 -22.63
CA ILE A 110 3.80 -0.09 -21.65
C ILE A 110 4.54 -1.41 -21.45
N TRP A 111 4.96 -2.04 -22.56
CA TRP A 111 5.68 -3.31 -22.51
C TRP A 111 7.06 -3.15 -21.88
N LYS A 112 7.81 -2.09 -22.22
CA LYS A 112 9.09 -1.78 -21.56
C LYS A 112 8.92 -1.50 -20.07
N LEU A 113 7.83 -0.87 -19.63
CA LEU A 113 7.53 -0.67 -18.21
C LEU A 113 7.24 -2.01 -17.52
N ALA A 114 6.45 -2.88 -18.14
CA ALA A 114 6.17 -4.22 -17.63
C ALA A 114 7.47 -5.03 -17.44
N GLU A 115 8.34 -5.05 -18.45
CA GLU A 115 9.65 -5.72 -18.38
C GLU A 115 10.62 -5.06 -17.39
N ALA A 116 10.53 -3.74 -17.18
CA ALA A 116 11.29 -3.03 -16.14
C ALA A 116 10.76 -3.32 -14.72
N GLY A 117 9.60 -3.98 -14.61
CA GLY A 117 9.01 -4.44 -13.36
C GLY A 117 7.77 -3.67 -12.91
N MET A 118 6.98 -3.07 -13.81
CA MET A 118 5.63 -2.61 -13.48
C MET A 118 4.73 -3.82 -13.19
N ASN A 119 3.95 -3.77 -12.11
CA ASN A 119 2.97 -4.79 -11.73
C ASN A 119 1.53 -4.34 -11.95
N VAL A 120 1.26 -3.04 -11.81
CA VAL A 120 -0.07 -2.46 -11.97
C VAL A 120 0.05 -1.19 -12.83
N ALA A 121 -0.76 -1.12 -13.88
CA ALA A 121 -0.96 0.07 -14.69
C ALA A 121 -2.12 0.89 -14.09
N ARG A 122 -1.80 2.06 -13.54
CA ARG A 122 -2.78 3.01 -12.99
C ARG A 122 -3.26 3.96 -14.08
N LEU A 123 -4.59 4.08 -14.20
CA LEU A 123 -5.31 4.99 -15.07
C LEU A 123 -5.93 6.09 -14.19
N ASN A 124 -5.38 7.29 -14.27
CA ASN A 124 -5.84 8.42 -13.46
C ASN A 124 -6.99 9.15 -14.15
N MET A 125 -8.22 9.04 -13.64
CA MET A 125 -9.41 9.63 -14.26
C MET A 125 -9.55 11.14 -14.05
N SER A 126 -8.66 11.76 -13.28
CA SER A 126 -8.50 13.23 -13.26
C SER A 126 -7.98 13.78 -14.59
N HIS A 127 -7.38 12.94 -15.44
CA HIS A 127 -6.83 13.31 -16.73
C HIS A 127 -7.18 12.30 -17.83
N GLY A 128 -7.29 12.77 -19.07
CA GLY A 128 -7.65 11.92 -20.20
C GLY A 128 -9.15 11.60 -20.26
N ASP A 129 -9.58 11.09 -21.40
CA ASP A 129 -10.94 10.63 -21.65
C ASP A 129 -11.01 9.08 -21.66
N HIS A 130 -12.23 8.53 -21.63
CA HIS A 130 -12.43 7.07 -21.69
C HIS A 130 -11.81 6.45 -22.95
N ALA A 131 -11.77 7.15 -24.08
CA ALA A 131 -11.19 6.65 -25.32
C ALA A 131 -9.67 6.44 -25.22
N SER A 132 -8.95 7.36 -24.57
CA SER A 132 -7.52 7.23 -24.32
C SER A 132 -7.20 6.13 -23.30
N HIS A 133 -8.01 6.01 -22.25
CA HIS A 133 -7.87 4.95 -21.25
C HIS A 133 -8.21 3.56 -21.81
N GLN A 134 -9.22 3.46 -22.70
CA GLN A 134 -9.57 2.23 -23.41
C GLN A 134 -8.37 1.67 -24.19
N LYS A 135 -7.67 2.51 -24.94
CA LYS A 135 -6.47 2.09 -25.69
C LYS A 135 -5.41 1.51 -24.75
N THR A 136 -5.23 2.11 -23.57
CA THR A 136 -4.27 1.61 -22.58
C THR A 136 -4.69 0.27 -22.01
N ILE A 137 -5.99 0.11 -21.69
CA ILE A 137 -6.58 -1.16 -21.23
C ILE A 137 -6.34 -2.26 -22.27
N ASP A 138 -6.61 -1.98 -23.55
CA ASP A 138 -6.46 -2.92 -24.64
C ASP A 138 -5.00 -3.37 -24.79
N LEU A 139 -4.04 -2.45 -24.71
CA LEU A 139 -2.61 -2.75 -24.80
C LEU A 139 -2.07 -3.56 -23.60
N VAL A 140 -2.59 -3.30 -22.39
CA VAL A 140 -2.25 -4.10 -21.21
C VAL A 140 -2.83 -5.51 -21.31
N LYS A 141 -4.07 -5.64 -21.79
CA LYS A 141 -4.70 -6.95 -22.06
C LYS A 141 -3.96 -7.71 -23.16
N GLU A 142 -3.52 -7.02 -24.21
CA GLU A 142 -2.67 -7.59 -25.26
C GLU A 142 -1.38 -8.15 -24.66
N TYR A 143 -0.68 -7.39 -23.82
CA TYR A 143 0.54 -7.85 -23.14
C TYR A 143 0.27 -9.10 -22.28
N ASN A 144 -0.79 -9.09 -21.47
CA ASN A 144 -1.15 -10.20 -20.60
C ASN A 144 -1.47 -11.48 -21.38
N ALA A 145 -2.03 -11.37 -22.59
CA ALA A 145 -2.34 -12.51 -23.44
C ALA A 145 -1.09 -13.17 -24.07
N GLN A 146 0.04 -12.46 -24.14
CA GLN A 146 1.28 -13.00 -24.72
C GLN A 146 2.06 -13.90 -23.75
N PHE A 147 1.82 -13.79 -22.43
CA PHE A 147 2.65 -14.42 -21.41
C PHE A 147 1.82 -15.09 -20.32
N VAL A 148 2.12 -16.36 -20.06
CA VAL A 148 1.42 -17.14 -19.02
C VAL A 148 1.91 -16.77 -17.62
N GLU A 149 3.20 -16.47 -17.48
CA GLU A 149 3.90 -16.16 -16.23
C GLU A 149 4.03 -14.67 -15.90
N LYS A 150 3.69 -13.79 -16.86
CA LYS A 150 3.71 -12.34 -16.66
C LYS A 150 2.29 -11.81 -16.60
N VAL A 151 2.12 -10.78 -15.78
CA VAL A 151 0.83 -10.09 -15.66
C VAL A 151 1.04 -8.66 -15.18
N VAL A 152 0.26 -7.77 -15.76
CA VAL A 152 0.06 -6.39 -15.32
C VAL A 152 -1.42 -6.22 -15.02
N ALA A 153 -1.75 -5.87 -13.77
CA ALA A 153 -3.13 -5.53 -13.43
C ALA A 153 -3.45 -4.08 -13.83
N ILE A 154 -4.74 -3.78 -13.95
CA ILE A 154 -5.26 -2.46 -14.30
C ILE A 154 -5.97 -1.87 -13.08
N MET A 155 -5.56 -0.65 -12.70
CA MET A 155 -6.16 0.12 -11.62
C MET A 155 -6.77 1.40 -12.17
N LEU A 156 -8.06 1.62 -11.93
CA LEU A 156 -8.75 2.86 -12.24
C LEU A 156 -8.79 3.72 -10.99
N ASP A 157 -8.20 4.91 -11.05
CA ASP A 157 -8.18 5.87 -9.95
C ASP A 157 -9.22 6.97 -10.19
N THR A 158 -10.21 7.05 -9.30
CA THR A 158 -11.31 8.01 -9.40
C THR A 158 -10.81 9.41 -9.11
N LYS A 159 -11.42 10.42 -9.74
CA LYS A 159 -11.02 11.81 -9.52
C LYS A 159 -11.38 12.27 -8.11
N GLY A 160 -12.59 11.94 -7.67
CA GLY A 160 -13.13 12.42 -6.40
C GLY A 160 -13.50 13.91 -6.42
N PRO A 161 -14.06 14.42 -5.30
CA PRO A 161 -14.39 15.82 -5.13
C PRO A 161 -13.14 16.70 -5.05
N GLU A 162 -13.16 17.88 -5.65
CA GLU A 162 -12.07 18.85 -5.56
C GLU A 162 -12.62 20.27 -5.35
N VAL A 163 -12.14 20.93 -4.31
CA VAL A 163 -12.33 22.37 -4.13
C VAL A 163 -11.21 23.10 -4.85
N ARG A 164 -11.58 24.03 -5.72
CA ARG A 164 -10.65 24.79 -6.57
C ARG A 164 -11.00 26.26 -6.60
N SER A 165 -9.96 27.08 -6.74
CA SER A 165 -10.11 28.49 -7.07
C SER A 165 -10.72 28.67 -8.47
N GLY A 166 -11.30 29.83 -8.71
CA GLY A 166 -11.91 30.21 -9.97
C GLY A 166 -10.87 30.49 -11.05
N ASP A 167 -11.37 30.94 -12.20
CA ASP A 167 -10.52 31.39 -13.29
C ASP A 167 -9.90 32.75 -12.93
N VAL A 168 -8.58 32.85 -13.06
CA VAL A 168 -7.84 34.13 -13.00
C VAL A 168 -7.28 34.45 -14.38
N PRO A 169 -7.69 35.56 -15.02
CA PRO A 169 -7.23 35.92 -16.36
C PRO A 169 -5.71 36.07 -16.46
N GLN A 170 -5.09 36.56 -15.39
CA GLN A 170 -3.66 36.66 -15.21
C GLN A 170 -3.31 36.15 -13.82
N SER A 171 -2.10 35.62 -13.66
CA SER A 171 -1.65 35.18 -12.35
C SER A 171 -1.60 36.34 -11.37
N ILE A 172 -2.06 36.09 -10.14
CA ILE A 172 -2.09 37.08 -9.06
C ILE A 172 -0.93 36.78 -8.12
N LEU A 173 -0.03 37.75 -7.95
CA LEU A 173 1.05 37.64 -6.99
C LEU A 173 0.55 38.02 -5.60
N LEU A 174 0.50 37.03 -4.71
CA LEU A 174 0.10 37.19 -3.32
C LEU A 174 1.31 37.49 -2.45
N LYS A 175 1.29 38.60 -1.70
CA LYS A 175 2.34 38.98 -0.74
C LYS A 175 1.92 38.67 0.69
N GLU A 176 2.88 38.28 1.51
CA GLU A 176 2.69 38.08 2.95
C GLU A 176 2.07 39.32 3.63
N GLY A 177 1.11 39.10 4.52
CA GLY A 177 0.38 40.12 5.27
C GLY A 177 -0.71 40.85 4.48
N GLN A 178 -0.87 40.61 3.17
CA GLN A 178 -1.93 41.24 2.40
C GLN A 178 -3.28 40.55 2.63
N GLU A 179 -4.37 41.28 2.48
CA GLU A 179 -5.72 40.69 2.46
C GLU A 179 -6.02 40.06 1.10
N PHE A 180 -6.64 38.88 1.11
CA PHE A 180 -7.13 38.21 -0.08
C PHE A 180 -8.38 37.38 0.26
N ASN A 181 -9.36 37.38 -0.64
CA ASN A 181 -10.69 36.86 -0.37
C ASN A 181 -11.06 35.71 -1.31
N PHE A 182 -11.84 34.77 -0.77
CA PHE A 182 -12.48 33.71 -1.54
C PHE A 182 -13.99 33.92 -1.52
N THR A 183 -14.64 33.90 -2.68
CA THR A 183 -16.10 34.09 -2.80
C THR A 183 -16.76 32.87 -3.44
N ILE A 184 -18.00 32.58 -3.09
CA ILE A 184 -18.79 31.54 -3.79
C ILE A 184 -19.49 32.08 -5.03
N GLU A 185 -19.45 33.40 -5.25
CA GLU A 185 -20.00 34.03 -6.44
C GLU A 185 -19.19 33.64 -7.68
N ARG A 186 -19.81 32.85 -8.57
CA ARG A 186 -19.16 32.31 -9.76
C ARG A 186 -18.69 33.41 -10.71
N GLY A 187 -17.47 33.26 -11.22
CA GLY A 187 -16.89 34.16 -12.22
C GLY A 187 -16.22 35.41 -11.65
N VAL A 188 -16.30 35.64 -10.33
CA VAL A 188 -15.56 36.72 -9.69
C VAL A 188 -14.06 36.43 -9.73
N SER A 189 -13.31 37.42 -10.22
CA SER A 189 -11.85 37.40 -10.33
C SER A 189 -11.33 38.84 -10.36
N THR A 190 -10.85 39.32 -9.22
CA THR A 190 -10.25 40.64 -9.02
C THR A 190 -8.85 40.48 -8.41
N ASN A 191 -8.11 41.58 -8.25
CA ASN A 191 -6.78 41.55 -7.66
C ASN A 191 -6.74 41.04 -6.21
N ASP A 192 -7.87 41.12 -5.50
CA ASP A 192 -8.01 40.81 -4.08
C ASP A 192 -9.06 39.72 -3.78
N THR A 193 -9.78 39.23 -4.79
CA THR A 193 -10.88 38.28 -4.60
C THR A 193 -10.99 37.29 -5.76
N VAL A 194 -11.08 36.00 -5.44
CA VAL A 194 -11.29 34.94 -6.44
C VAL A 194 -12.45 34.04 -6.03
N SER A 195 -13.23 33.62 -7.02
CA SER A 195 -14.30 32.66 -6.80
C SER A 195 -13.80 31.27 -6.40
N VAL A 196 -14.62 30.47 -5.75
CA VAL A 196 -14.39 29.05 -5.45
C VAL A 196 -15.46 28.26 -6.20
N ASN A 197 -15.14 27.03 -6.63
CA ASN A 197 -16.05 26.17 -7.39
C ASN A 197 -17.07 25.38 -6.53
N TYR A 198 -17.18 25.71 -5.24
CA TYR A 198 -17.94 24.95 -4.25
C TYR A 198 -18.67 25.91 -3.30
N ASP A 199 -19.99 25.80 -3.26
CA ASP A 199 -20.86 26.80 -2.61
C ASP A 199 -20.84 26.66 -1.08
N ASP A 200 -20.74 25.43 -0.59
CA ASP A 200 -20.65 25.16 0.85
C ASP A 200 -19.25 25.41 1.42
N PHE A 201 -18.31 25.94 0.62
CA PHE A 201 -16.97 26.31 1.10
C PHE A 201 -17.03 27.26 2.31
N ILE A 202 -18.00 28.17 2.34
CA ILE A 202 -18.19 29.10 3.46
C ILE A 202 -18.60 28.37 4.74
N ASN A 203 -19.35 27.28 4.62
CA ASN A 203 -19.79 26.49 5.78
C ASN A 203 -18.68 25.59 6.33
N ASP A 204 -17.72 25.21 5.47
CA ASP A 204 -16.63 24.30 5.82
C ASP A 204 -15.43 25.03 6.47
N VAL A 205 -15.33 26.36 6.33
CA VAL A 205 -14.25 27.18 6.91
C VAL A 205 -14.70 27.91 8.17
N GLU A 206 -13.81 28.12 9.13
CA GLU A 206 -14.03 28.92 10.34
C GLU A 206 -12.96 29.99 10.52
N VAL A 207 -13.26 31.03 11.32
CA VAL A 207 -12.26 32.06 11.63
C VAL A 207 -11.07 31.43 12.36
N GLY A 208 -9.86 31.69 11.86
CA GLY A 208 -8.63 31.09 12.34
C GLY A 208 -8.17 29.85 11.55
N ASP A 209 -9.01 29.31 10.66
CA ASP A 209 -8.59 28.20 9.80
C ASP A 209 -7.49 28.62 8.82
N SER A 210 -6.64 27.66 8.45
CA SER A 210 -5.63 27.84 7.41
C SER A 210 -6.13 27.24 6.09
N ILE A 211 -6.23 28.08 5.07
CA ILE A 211 -6.51 27.70 3.69
C ILE A 211 -5.17 27.52 2.98
N LEU A 212 -4.97 26.34 2.41
CA LEU A 212 -3.77 25.95 1.68
C LEU A 212 -4.08 25.91 0.19
N VAL A 213 -3.18 26.44 -0.63
CA VAL A 213 -3.30 26.41 -2.09
C VAL A 213 -2.23 25.48 -2.66
N ASP A 214 -2.63 24.59 -3.58
CA ASP A 214 -1.78 23.61 -4.25
C ASP A 214 -0.88 22.82 -3.26
N GLY A 215 -1.48 22.28 -2.20
CA GLY A 215 -0.75 21.47 -1.20
C GLY A 215 0.17 22.27 -0.28
N GLY A 216 -0.12 23.56 -0.08
CA GLY A 216 0.63 24.43 0.83
C GLY A 216 1.76 25.22 0.18
N MET A 217 1.78 25.33 -1.16
CA MET A 217 2.65 26.28 -1.87
C MET A 217 2.35 27.74 -1.51
N MET A 218 1.10 28.00 -1.12
CA MET A 218 0.67 29.25 -0.49
C MET A 218 -0.27 28.92 0.66
N SER A 219 -0.30 29.79 1.66
CA SER A 219 -1.18 29.63 2.81
C SER A 219 -1.82 30.96 3.18
N LEU A 220 -3.10 30.89 3.55
CA LEU A 220 -3.87 32.04 4.02
C LEU A 220 -4.55 31.66 5.33
N VAL A 221 -4.77 32.63 6.21
CA VAL A 221 -5.55 32.44 7.44
C VAL A 221 -6.87 33.19 7.35
N VAL A 222 -7.96 32.52 7.69
CA VAL A 222 -9.30 33.12 7.69
C VAL A 222 -9.41 34.13 8.82
N LYS A 223 -9.67 35.39 8.49
CA LYS A 223 -9.83 36.49 9.47
C LYS A 223 -11.28 36.76 9.81
N SER A 224 -12.15 36.69 8.81
CA SER A 224 -13.60 36.89 8.99
C SER A 224 -14.38 36.25 7.84
N LYS A 225 -15.67 36.04 8.07
CA LYS A 225 -16.60 35.48 7.09
C LYS A 225 -17.79 36.43 6.92
N ALA A 226 -18.22 36.60 5.68
CA ALA A 226 -19.50 37.19 5.31
C ALA A 226 -20.40 36.11 4.68
N ALA A 227 -21.60 36.48 4.24
CA ALA A 227 -22.57 35.52 3.69
C ALA A 227 -22.06 34.76 2.45
N ASN A 228 -21.25 35.42 1.62
CA ASN A 228 -20.76 34.91 0.33
C ASN A 228 -19.22 34.99 0.19
N VAL A 229 -18.51 35.55 1.19
CA VAL A 229 -17.07 35.85 1.10
C VAL A 229 -16.35 35.41 2.37
N VAL A 230 -15.21 34.74 2.18
CA VAL A 230 -14.23 34.38 3.20
C VAL A 230 -13.05 35.34 3.07
N LYS A 231 -12.84 36.19 4.09
CA LYS A 231 -11.75 37.16 4.11
C LYS A 231 -10.52 36.55 4.78
N CYS A 232 -9.40 36.57 4.09
CA CYS A 232 -8.18 35.95 4.56
C CYS A 232 -7.02 36.94 4.56
N GLU A 233 -6.00 36.64 5.37
CA GLU A 233 -4.69 37.27 5.30
C GLU A 233 -3.70 36.25 4.77
N VAL A 234 -2.88 36.65 3.81
CA VAL A 234 -1.84 35.78 3.24
C VAL A 234 -0.73 35.60 4.26
N VAL A 235 -0.44 34.34 4.61
CA VAL A 235 0.65 33.97 5.50
C VAL A 235 1.87 33.64 4.64
N ASP A 236 1.75 32.65 3.77
CA ASP A 236 2.78 32.33 2.78
C ASP A 236 2.34 32.78 1.39
N GLY A 237 3.03 33.78 0.84
CA GLY A 237 2.76 34.35 -0.47
C GLY A 237 3.19 33.46 -1.65
N GLY A 238 2.76 33.81 -2.86
CA GLY A 238 3.08 33.08 -4.07
C GLY A 238 2.26 33.51 -5.29
N GLU A 239 2.37 32.76 -6.38
CA GLU A 239 1.67 33.06 -7.63
C GLU A 239 0.38 32.23 -7.78
N LEU A 240 -0.78 32.82 -7.53
CA LEU A 240 -2.07 32.18 -7.74
C LEU A 240 -2.42 32.15 -9.23
N LYS A 241 -2.62 30.95 -9.80
CA LYS A 241 -3.14 30.77 -11.18
C LYS A 241 -4.56 30.18 -11.16
N SER A 242 -5.15 29.97 -12.33
CA SER A 242 -6.52 29.47 -12.43
C SER A 242 -6.65 28.06 -11.89
N ARG A 243 -7.79 27.78 -11.24
CA ARG A 243 -8.24 26.42 -10.88
C ARG A 243 -7.26 25.66 -9.97
N ARG A 244 -6.62 26.38 -9.05
CA ARG A 244 -5.71 25.82 -8.04
C ARG A 244 -6.50 25.09 -6.97
N HIS A 245 -5.94 24.00 -6.47
CA HIS A 245 -6.55 23.21 -5.40
C HIS A 245 -6.55 24.01 -4.10
N LEU A 246 -7.68 23.96 -3.39
CA LEU A 246 -7.86 24.59 -2.09
C LEU A 246 -8.13 23.50 -1.05
N ASN A 247 -7.36 23.50 0.03
CA ASN A 247 -7.53 22.61 1.17
C ASN A 247 -7.69 23.44 2.44
N VAL A 248 -8.50 22.97 3.38
CA VAL A 248 -8.62 23.57 4.71
C VAL A 248 -7.86 22.68 5.66
N ARG A 249 -6.83 23.20 6.34
CA ARG A 249 -5.99 22.36 7.21
C ARG A 249 -6.81 21.77 8.36
N GLY A 250 -6.72 20.45 8.53
CA GLY A 250 -7.42 19.68 9.56
C GLY A 250 -8.89 19.42 9.29
N LYS A 251 -9.41 19.78 8.11
CA LYS A 251 -10.82 19.60 7.73
C LYS A 251 -10.94 19.13 6.29
N SER A 252 -11.92 18.28 6.03
CA SER A 252 -12.23 17.85 4.68
C SER A 252 -13.53 18.51 4.21
N ALA A 253 -13.59 18.90 2.92
CA ALA A 253 -14.77 19.55 2.35
C ALA A 253 -15.98 18.63 2.41
N THR A 254 -17.19 19.13 2.70
CA THR A 254 -18.46 18.36 2.85
C THR A 254 -19.03 17.81 1.53
N LEU A 255 -18.18 17.62 0.51
CA LEU A 255 -18.55 17.01 -0.77
C LEU A 255 -18.69 15.48 -0.69
N PRO A 256 -19.55 14.86 -1.52
CA PRO A 256 -19.61 13.41 -1.64
C PRO A 256 -18.29 12.87 -2.21
N SER A 257 -17.81 11.74 -1.67
CA SER A 257 -16.53 11.13 -2.09
C SER A 257 -16.56 10.56 -3.52
N ILE A 258 -17.74 10.18 -4.02
CA ILE A 258 -17.94 9.71 -5.41
C ILE A 258 -18.84 10.71 -6.11
N THR A 259 -18.30 11.42 -7.11
CA THR A 259 -19.03 12.38 -7.93
C THR A 259 -19.82 11.69 -9.04
N ASP A 260 -20.71 12.41 -9.73
CA ASP A 260 -21.43 11.88 -10.89
C ASP A 260 -20.48 11.42 -11.99
N LYS A 261 -19.40 12.19 -12.23
CA LYS A 261 -18.32 11.79 -13.14
C LYS A 261 -17.63 10.50 -12.68
N ASP A 262 -17.36 10.36 -11.38
CA ASP A 262 -16.72 9.14 -10.87
C ASP A 262 -17.63 7.92 -11.09
N TRP A 263 -18.96 8.06 -11.01
CA TRP A 263 -19.88 6.96 -11.34
C TRP A 263 -19.83 6.57 -12.82
N GLU A 264 -19.65 7.52 -13.74
CA GLU A 264 -19.41 7.24 -15.16
C GLU A 264 -18.08 6.50 -15.37
N ASP A 265 -17.02 6.94 -14.69
CA ASP A 265 -15.71 6.30 -14.74
C ASP A 265 -15.73 4.88 -14.13
N ILE A 266 -16.46 4.70 -13.03
CA ILE A 266 -16.70 3.39 -12.40
C ILE A 266 -17.41 2.47 -13.39
N LYS A 267 -18.47 2.93 -14.04
CA LYS A 267 -19.19 2.13 -15.05
C LYS A 267 -18.25 1.72 -16.20
N PHE A 268 -17.45 2.66 -16.72
CA PHE A 268 -16.44 2.38 -17.72
C PHE A 268 -15.44 1.29 -17.27
N GLY A 269 -15.01 1.34 -16.01
CA GLY A 269 -14.15 0.30 -15.42
C GLY A 269 -14.82 -1.08 -15.31
N VAL A 270 -16.11 -1.13 -14.99
CA VAL A 270 -16.89 -2.37 -14.91
C VAL A 270 -17.00 -3.00 -16.30
N ASP A 271 -17.38 -2.21 -17.29
CA ASP A 271 -17.51 -2.66 -18.69
C ASP A 271 -16.18 -3.22 -19.21
N ASN A 272 -15.07 -2.65 -18.76
CA ASN A 272 -13.72 -3.09 -19.10
C ASN A 272 -13.12 -4.17 -18.20
N GLN A 273 -13.80 -4.57 -17.13
CA GLN A 273 -13.32 -5.56 -16.17
C GLN A 273 -11.91 -5.21 -15.62
N VAL A 274 -11.73 -3.96 -15.17
CA VAL A 274 -10.49 -3.57 -14.48
C VAL A 274 -10.32 -4.35 -13.17
N ASP A 275 -9.10 -4.41 -12.63
CA ASP A 275 -8.80 -5.26 -11.47
C ASP A 275 -9.02 -4.54 -10.13
N PHE A 276 -8.75 -3.22 -10.12
CA PHE A 276 -8.80 -2.39 -8.92
C PHE A 276 -9.46 -1.04 -9.20
N TYR A 277 -10.23 -0.54 -8.22
CA TYR A 277 -10.54 0.87 -8.06
C TYR A 277 -9.70 1.47 -6.95
N ALA A 278 -8.99 2.56 -7.24
CA ALA A 278 -8.49 3.47 -6.21
C ALA A 278 -9.53 4.59 -6.03
N VAL A 279 -10.09 4.71 -4.82
CA VAL A 279 -11.20 5.65 -4.55
C VAL A 279 -10.67 6.84 -3.77
N SER A 280 -10.78 8.02 -4.39
CA SER A 280 -10.35 9.30 -3.81
C SER A 280 -11.31 9.83 -2.72
N PHE A 281 -10.77 10.62 -1.81
CA PHE A 281 -11.39 11.37 -0.71
C PHE A 281 -12.36 10.54 0.12
N VAL A 282 -11.98 9.31 0.45
CA VAL A 282 -12.79 8.42 1.31
C VAL A 282 -12.74 8.95 2.75
N LYS A 283 -13.90 9.27 3.30
CA LYS A 283 -14.03 9.80 4.67
C LYS A 283 -14.56 8.77 5.66
N ASP A 284 -15.39 7.85 5.19
CA ASP A 284 -16.02 6.81 6.00
C ASP A 284 -16.21 5.51 5.19
N GLU A 285 -16.59 4.44 5.88
CA GLU A 285 -16.82 3.14 5.29
C GLU A 285 -18.05 3.08 4.37
N LYS A 286 -18.99 4.03 4.47
CA LYS A 286 -20.26 3.97 3.74
C LYS A 286 -20.01 4.08 2.24
N VAL A 287 -19.06 4.93 1.84
CA VAL A 287 -18.64 5.07 0.44
C VAL A 287 -18.13 3.75 -0.13
N ILE A 288 -17.36 3.00 0.67
CA ILE A 288 -16.81 1.70 0.28
C ILE A 288 -17.93 0.66 0.15
N HIS A 289 -18.88 0.63 1.09
CA HIS A 289 -20.04 -0.24 1.01
C HIS A 289 -20.91 0.09 -0.21
N GLN A 290 -21.17 1.37 -0.47
CA GLN A 290 -21.93 1.83 -1.63
C GLN A 290 -21.32 1.32 -2.94
N LEU A 291 -20.01 1.48 -3.12
CA LEU A 291 -19.32 0.99 -4.31
C LEU A 291 -19.35 -0.55 -4.38
N LYS A 292 -19.06 -1.25 -3.28
CA LYS A 292 -19.09 -2.72 -3.27
C LYS A 292 -20.48 -3.29 -3.57
N ASP A 293 -21.54 -2.67 -3.08
CA ASP A 293 -22.92 -3.06 -3.38
C ASP A 293 -23.26 -2.85 -4.86
N TYR A 294 -22.78 -1.75 -5.45
CA TYR A 294 -22.90 -1.53 -6.89
C TYR A 294 -22.16 -2.61 -7.70
N LEU A 295 -20.91 -2.91 -7.36
CA LEU A 295 -20.11 -3.94 -8.05
C LEU A 295 -20.77 -5.32 -7.93
N LYS A 296 -21.34 -5.65 -6.76
CA LYS A 296 -22.09 -6.88 -6.55
C LYS A 296 -23.34 -6.96 -7.44
N LYS A 297 -24.08 -5.86 -7.60
CA LYS A 297 -25.25 -5.79 -8.51
C LYS A 297 -24.83 -6.00 -9.97
N CYS A 298 -23.65 -5.53 -10.37
CA CYS A 298 -23.09 -5.71 -11.69
C CYS A 298 -22.39 -7.07 -11.89
N ASN A 299 -22.35 -7.94 -10.86
CA ASN A 299 -21.56 -9.18 -10.85
C ASN A 299 -20.07 -8.95 -11.21
N ALA A 300 -19.54 -7.79 -10.80
CA ALA A 300 -18.17 -7.37 -11.06
C ALA A 300 -17.28 -7.72 -9.86
N ASP A 301 -16.20 -8.47 -10.12
CA ASP A 301 -15.23 -8.91 -9.10
C ASP A 301 -13.99 -7.99 -9.10
N ILE A 302 -14.21 -6.72 -8.76
CA ILE A 302 -13.20 -5.65 -8.76
C ILE A 302 -12.90 -5.23 -7.32
N ARG A 303 -11.61 -5.07 -6.98
CA ARG A 303 -11.18 -4.75 -5.61
C ARG A 303 -11.20 -3.24 -5.36
N VAL A 304 -11.68 -2.83 -4.18
CA VAL A 304 -11.79 -1.41 -3.80
C VAL A 304 -10.66 -1.03 -2.83
N ILE A 305 -9.82 -0.09 -3.25
CA ILE A 305 -8.66 0.45 -2.52
C ILE A 305 -8.96 1.92 -2.18
N PRO A 306 -9.39 2.26 -0.95
CA PRO A 306 -9.52 3.65 -0.53
C PRO A 306 -8.16 4.35 -0.54
N LYS A 307 -8.15 5.60 -0.99
CA LYS A 307 -7.03 6.52 -0.78
C LYS A 307 -7.23 7.22 0.56
N ILE A 308 -6.26 7.04 1.45
CA ILE A 308 -6.21 7.70 2.75
C ILE A 308 -5.49 9.03 2.54
N GLU A 309 -6.29 10.07 2.34
CA GLU A 309 -5.84 11.41 1.93
C GLU A 309 -6.47 12.56 2.70
N SER A 310 -7.49 12.28 3.50
CA SER A 310 -8.29 13.31 4.15
C SER A 310 -8.14 13.27 5.67
N ALA A 311 -8.26 14.41 6.34
CA ALA A 311 -8.27 14.49 7.79
C ALA A 311 -9.39 13.63 8.40
N ASP A 312 -10.57 13.61 7.76
CA ASP A 312 -11.73 12.81 8.18
C ASP A 312 -11.50 11.29 8.10
N SER A 313 -10.59 10.85 7.22
CA SER A 313 -10.27 9.43 7.09
C SER A 313 -9.54 8.86 8.30
N ILE A 314 -8.83 9.70 9.07
CA ILE A 314 -7.97 9.24 10.18
C ILE A 314 -8.78 8.73 11.37
N PRO A 315 -9.79 9.47 11.91
CA PRO A 315 -10.66 8.93 12.96
C PRO A 315 -11.42 7.66 12.53
N ASN A 316 -11.78 7.56 11.25
CA ASN A 316 -12.54 6.45 10.67
C ASN A 316 -11.66 5.34 10.08
N LEU A 317 -10.34 5.40 10.28
CA LEU A 317 -9.39 4.54 9.60
C LEU A 317 -9.72 3.05 9.78
N HIS A 318 -10.09 2.64 11.00
CA HIS A 318 -10.40 1.23 11.26
C HIS A 318 -11.64 0.74 10.50
N SER A 319 -12.71 1.52 10.43
CA SER A 319 -13.94 1.12 9.73
C SER A 319 -13.73 1.12 8.21
N ILE A 320 -13.05 2.14 7.67
CA ILE A 320 -12.65 2.21 6.26
C ILE A 320 -11.82 0.98 5.89
N LEU A 321 -10.76 0.70 6.65
CA LEU A 321 -9.90 -0.44 6.39
C LEU A 321 -10.69 -1.75 6.49
N THR A 322 -11.63 -1.88 7.42
CA THR A 322 -12.47 -3.10 7.58
C THR A 322 -13.37 -3.33 6.37
N ALA A 323 -13.99 -2.29 5.82
CA ALA A 323 -14.87 -2.40 4.66
C ALA A 323 -14.12 -2.62 3.33
N SER A 324 -12.84 -2.27 3.26
CA SER A 324 -12.05 -2.19 2.00
C SER A 324 -11.36 -3.49 1.60
N ASP A 325 -10.79 -3.57 0.40
CA ASP A 325 -9.95 -4.69 -0.06
C ASP A 325 -8.44 -4.42 0.07
N GLY A 326 -8.07 -3.23 0.52
CA GLY A 326 -6.69 -2.73 0.64
C GLY A 326 -6.71 -1.28 1.13
N ALA A 327 -5.59 -0.57 0.98
CA ALA A 327 -5.53 0.88 1.14
C ALA A 327 -4.39 1.49 0.32
N MET A 328 -4.48 2.78 0.03
CA MET A 328 -3.42 3.59 -0.56
C MET A 328 -3.12 4.79 0.35
N VAL A 329 -1.87 4.91 0.80
CA VAL A 329 -1.39 6.09 1.55
C VAL A 329 -0.99 7.16 0.55
N ALA A 330 -1.84 8.16 0.34
CA ALA A 330 -1.61 9.25 -0.61
C ALA A 330 -0.96 10.44 0.13
N ARG A 331 0.37 10.39 0.25
CA ARG A 331 1.15 11.25 1.15
C ARG A 331 1.10 12.73 0.80
N GLY A 332 1.05 13.07 -0.49
CA GLY A 332 0.92 14.44 -0.98
C GLY A 332 -0.39 15.07 -0.54
N ASP A 333 -1.50 14.37 -0.78
CA ASP A 333 -2.83 14.84 -0.39
C ASP A 333 -3.01 14.84 1.14
N LEU A 334 -2.54 13.78 1.82
CA LEU A 334 -2.58 13.71 3.28
C LEU A 334 -1.74 14.81 3.95
N GLY A 335 -0.57 15.13 3.40
CA GLY A 335 0.28 16.23 3.87
C GLY A 335 -0.25 17.62 3.52
N ALA A 336 -1.21 17.72 2.59
CA ALA A 336 -1.95 18.94 2.35
C ALA A 336 -3.01 19.17 3.44
N GLU A 337 -3.71 18.14 3.92
CA GLU A 337 -4.74 18.31 4.96
C GLU A 337 -4.19 18.27 6.39
N LEU A 338 -3.09 17.57 6.63
CA LEU A 338 -2.51 17.37 7.97
C LEU A 338 -1.13 18.04 8.11
N PRO A 339 -0.62 18.23 9.34
CA PRO A 339 0.77 18.60 9.55
C PRO A 339 1.71 17.58 8.88
N ILE A 340 2.70 18.08 8.13
CA ILE A 340 3.58 17.24 7.30
C ILE A 340 4.42 16.27 8.14
N GLU A 341 4.72 16.64 9.38
CA GLU A 341 5.44 15.82 10.36
C GLU A 341 4.65 14.62 10.87
N GLU A 342 3.31 14.63 10.76
CA GLU A 342 2.44 13.51 11.14
C GLU A 342 2.35 12.44 10.05
N VAL A 343 2.58 12.82 8.78
CA VAL A 343 2.41 11.92 7.62
C VAL A 343 3.25 10.64 7.73
N PRO A 344 4.55 10.67 8.11
CA PRO A 344 5.32 9.45 8.29
C PRO A 344 4.76 8.52 9.38
N LEU A 345 4.26 9.08 10.48
CA LEU A 345 3.69 8.30 11.60
C LEU A 345 2.38 7.63 11.17
N LEU A 346 1.54 8.35 10.42
CA LEU A 346 0.29 7.81 9.87
C LEU A 346 0.56 6.74 8.81
N GLN A 347 1.56 6.92 7.94
CA GLN A 347 1.97 5.89 6.98
C GLN A 347 2.30 4.58 7.69
N GLU A 348 3.13 4.62 8.73
CA GLU A 348 3.51 3.44 9.52
C GLU A 348 2.27 2.77 10.15
N ASP A 349 1.37 3.56 10.76
CA ASP A 349 0.13 3.05 11.37
C ASP A 349 -0.79 2.39 10.33
N ILE A 350 -1.00 3.04 9.18
CA ILE A 350 -1.86 2.52 8.10
C ILE A 350 -1.28 1.21 7.56
N ILE A 351 0.02 1.15 7.29
CA ILE A 351 0.69 -0.07 6.82
C ILE A 351 0.53 -1.19 7.85
N ARG A 352 0.81 -0.91 9.13
CA ARG A 352 0.69 -1.90 10.20
C ARG A 352 -0.74 -2.44 10.32
N ARG A 353 -1.76 -1.56 10.28
CA ARG A 353 -3.18 -1.96 10.35
C ARG A 353 -3.59 -2.79 9.14
N CYS A 354 -3.27 -2.34 7.93
CA CYS A 354 -3.55 -3.11 6.70
C CYS A 354 -2.95 -4.50 6.77
N ARG A 355 -1.68 -4.59 7.18
CA ARG A 355 -1.01 -5.87 7.41
C ARG A 355 -1.78 -6.71 8.42
N SER A 356 -2.08 -6.21 9.62
CA SER A 356 -2.82 -6.98 10.64
C SER A 356 -4.18 -7.52 10.17
N MET A 357 -4.76 -6.90 9.14
CA MET A 357 -6.04 -7.28 8.53
C MET A 357 -5.89 -8.10 7.24
N GLN A 358 -4.65 -8.52 6.90
CA GLN A 358 -4.29 -9.23 5.66
C GLN A 358 -4.67 -8.47 4.38
N LYS A 359 -4.63 -7.14 4.41
CA LYS A 359 -4.99 -6.25 3.30
C LYS A 359 -3.74 -5.63 2.66
N PRO A 360 -3.62 -5.63 1.32
CA PRO A 360 -2.51 -5.01 0.63
C PRO A 360 -2.55 -3.49 0.82
N VAL A 361 -1.37 -2.89 0.99
CA VAL A 361 -1.21 -1.44 1.13
C VAL A 361 -0.24 -0.88 0.10
N ILE A 362 -0.61 0.25 -0.50
CA ILE A 362 0.17 0.96 -1.50
C ILE A 362 0.67 2.26 -0.88
N VAL A 363 1.97 2.53 -0.94
CA VAL A 363 2.52 3.85 -0.60
C VAL A 363 2.66 4.67 -1.87
N ALA A 364 2.02 5.83 -1.90
CA ALA A 364 1.82 6.64 -3.09
C ALA A 364 2.31 8.09 -2.92
N THR A 365 2.56 8.74 -4.06
CA THR A 365 3.04 10.13 -4.22
C THR A 365 4.42 10.41 -3.60
N ASN A 366 5.11 11.44 -4.08
CA ASN A 366 6.40 11.92 -3.55
C ASN A 366 7.50 10.84 -3.42
N MET A 367 7.50 9.80 -4.27
CA MET A 367 8.50 8.73 -4.20
C MET A 367 9.77 9.09 -4.97
N LEU A 368 9.65 9.49 -6.24
CA LEU A 368 10.77 9.87 -7.12
C LEU A 368 10.45 11.15 -7.91
N GLU A 369 9.77 12.11 -7.27
CA GLU A 369 9.25 13.34 -7.89
C GLU A 369 10.32 14.09 -8.71
N SER A 370 11.56 14.18 -8.21
CA SER A 370 12.67 14.82 -8.92
C SER A 370 12.95 14.18 -10.29
N MET A 371 12.62 12.89 -10.45
CA MET A 371 12.84 12.15 -11.69
C MET A 371 11.84 12.46 -12.81
N ILE A 372 10.82 13.29 -12.54
CA ILE A 372 10.01 13.90 -13.60
C ILE A 372 10.92 14.71 -14.53
N ASN A 373 11.85 15.47 -13.95
CA ASN A 373 12.72 16.40 -14.67
C ASN A 373 14.19 15.95 -14.76
N HIS A 374 14.64 15.11 -13.83
CA HIS A 374 16.05 14.73 -13.70
C HIS A 374 16.26 13.22 -13.90
N PRO A 375 17.39 12.78 -14.45
CA PRO A 375 17.63 11.36 -14.73
C PRO A 375 17.98 10.52 -13.49
N THR A 376 18.23 11.16 -12.35
CA THR A 376 18.71 10.54 -11.10
C THR A 376 17.94 11.13 -9.93
N PRO A 377 17.50 10.31 -8.97
CA PRO A 377 16.80 10.81 -7.79
C PRO A 377 17.76 11.43 -6.76
N THR A 378 17.17 12.11 -5.80
CA THR A 378 17.85 12.54 -4.59
C THR A 378 18.10 11.34 -3.64
N ARG A 379 19.04 11.52 -2.71
CA ARG A 379 19.28 10.51 -1.65
C ARG A 379 18.10 10.38 -0.69
N ALA A 380 17.36 11.47 -0.49
CA ALA A 380 16.17 11.49 0.36
C ALA A 380 15.07 10.60 -0.21
N GLU A 381 14.77 10.74 -1.51
CA GLU A 381 13.79 9.90 -2.21
C GLU A 381 14.17 8.40 -2.18
N VAL A 382 15.45 8.07 -2.37
CA VAL A 382 15.92 6.67 -2.26
C VAL A 382 15.73 6.14 -0.84
N SER A 383 16.03 6.95 0.18
CA SER A 383 15.81 6.57 1.58
C SER A 383 14.33 6.36 1.89
N ASP A 384 13.46 7.20 1.35
CA ASP A 384 12.02 7.16 1.53
C ASP A 384 11.40 5.88 0.96
N ILE A 385 11.77 5.48 -0.27
CA ILE A 385 11.38 4.18 -0.84
C ILE A 385 11.85 3.03 0.06
N ALA A 386 13.09 3.08 0.54
CA ALA A 386 13.63 2.04 1.40
C ALA A 386 12.90 1.96 2.76
N ILE A 387 12.36 3.07 3.27
CA ILE A 387 11.54 3.09 4.49
C ILE A 387 10.18 2.43 4.22
N ALA A 388 9.46 2.84 3.18
CA ALA A 388 8.17 2.25 2.81
C ALA A 388 8.25 0.71 2.61
N VAL A 389 9.33 0.24 1.97
CA VAL A 389 9.60 -1.19 1.80
C VAL A 389 9.88 -1.88 3.14
N ARG A 390 10.63 -1.26 4.05
CA ARG A 390 10.95 -1.82 5.38
C ARG A 390 9.73 -1.90 6.30
N GLU A 391 8.84 -0.92 6.25
CA GLU A 391 7.57 -0.91 6.98
C GLU A 391 6.63 -2.04 6.50
N GLY A 392 6.87 -2.52 5.29
CA GLY A 392 6.22 -3.69 4.72
C GLY A 392 5.06 -3.35 3.79
N ALA A 393 5.16 -2.23 3.07
CA ALA A 393 4.24 -1.92 1.98
C ALA A 393 4.18 -3.07 0.97
N ASP A 394 2.98 -3.40 0.47
CA ASP A 394 2.84 -4.41 -0.58
C ASP A 394 3.25 -3.83 -1.94
N ALA A 395 2.99 -2.54 -2.15
CA ALA A 395 3.38 -1.83 -3.35
C ALA A 395 3.84 -0.39 -3.09
N VAL A 396 4.65 0.11 -4.01
CA VAL A 396 5.05 1.51 -4.13
C VAL A 396 4.60 2.06 -5.48
N MET A 397 4.21 3.33 -5.54
CA MET A 397 3.58 3.91 -6.72
C MET A 397 4.35 5.08 -7.34
N LEU A 398 4.51 5.06 -8.65
CA LEU A 398 4.98 6.17 -9.48
C LEU A 398 3.79 6.91 -10.10
N SER A 399 3.77 8.22 -9.90
CA SER A 399 2.73 9.15 -10.35
C SER A 399 3.21 9.91 -11.59
N GLY A 400 3.60 11.19 -11.44
CA GLY A 400 4.08 12.02 -12.54
C GLY A 400 5.32 11.46 -13.24
N GLU A 401 6.17 10.74 -12.50
CA GLU A 401 7.43 10.17 -12.99
C GLU A 401 7.22 9.26 -14.21
N THR A 402 6.13 8.49 -14.20
CA THR A 402 5.78 7.56 -15.29
C THR A 402 4.68 8.09 -16.20
N ALA A 403 3.84 9.02 -15.75
CA ALA A 403 2.77 9.56 -16.58
C ALA A 403 3.27 10.58 -17.62
N HIS A 404 4.08 11.55 -17.18
CA HIS A 404 4.53 12.67 -18.03
C HIS A 404 6.01 13.04 -17.82
N GLY A 405 6.73 12.29 -16.97
CA GLY A 405 8.15 12.50 -16.72
C GLY A 405 9.04 12.23 -17.94
N LYS A 406 10.22 12.84 -17.96
CA LYS A 406 11.23 12.69 -19.01
C LYS A 406 11.97 11.35 -18.97
N PHE A 407 11.96 10.67 -17.82
CA PHE A 407 12.75 9.45 -17.59
C PHE A 407 11.93 8.27 -17.01
N PRO A 408 10.77 7.91 -17.59
CA PRO A 408 9.83 6.96 -16.99
C PRO A 408 10.45 5.58 -16.75
N LEU A 409 11.20 5.04 -17.72
CA LEU A 409 11.88 3.74 -17.57
C LEU A 409 12.98 3.77 -16.53
N LYS A 410 13.68 4.90 -16.34
CA LYS A 410 14.70 5.02 -15.30
C LYS A 410 14.06 5.06 -13.92
N ALA A 411 12.94 5.78 -13.77
CA ALA A 411 12.20 5.83 -12.51
C ALA A 411 11.75 4.43 -12.06
N VAL A 412 11.16 3.62 -12.96
CA VAL A 412 10.79 2.23 -12.65
C VAL A 412 12.01 1.39 -12.27
N LYS A 413 13.13 1.50 -13.01
CA LYS A 413 14.36 0.75 -12.70
C LYS A 413 14.96 1.13 -11.35
N VAL A 414 14.96 2.42 -11.00
CA VAL A 414 15.39 2.90 -9.68
C VAL A 414 14.49 2.32 -8.60
N MET A 415 13.17 2.46 -8.73
CA MET A 415 12.20 1.92 -7.78
C MET A 415 12.38 0.40 -7.59
N HIS A 416 12.56 -0.35 -8.70
CA HIS A 416 12.85 -1.79 -8.68
C HIS A 416 14.14 -2.10 -7.91
N THR A 417 15.23 -1.39 -8.23
CA THR A 417 16.56 -1.64 -7.65
C THR A 417 16.58 -1.34 -6.16
N VAL A 418 15.96 -0.23 -5.74
CA VAL A 418 15.91 0.17 -4.33
C VAL A 418 15.10 -0.85 -3.53
N ALA A 419 13.91 -1.23 -4.01
CA ALA A 419 13.08 -2.25 -3.35
C ALA A 419 13.82 -3.59 -3.23
N LEU A 420 14.38 -4.09 -4.34
CA LEU A 420 15.11 -5.36 -4.36
C LEU A 420 16.32 -5.35 -3.41
N ARG A 421 17.10 -4.25 -3.40
CA ARG A 421 18.27 -4.13 -2.53
C ARG A 421 17.88 -4.05 -1.05
N THR A 422 16.80 -3.34 -0.75
CA THR A 422 16.26 -3.19 0.60
C THR A 422 15.77 -4.53 1.12
N GLU A 423 14.96 -5.24 0.34
CA GLU A 423 14.46 -6.59 0.67
C GLU A 423 15.60 -7.58 0.92
N SER A 424 16.65 -7.53 0.10
CA SER A 424 17.82 -8.41 0.23
C SER A 424 18.67 -8.10 1.47
N SER A 425 18.50 -6.92 2.07
CA SER A 425 19.19 -6.52 3.31
C SER A 425 18.41 -6.85 4.57
N LEU A 426 17.13 -7.21 4.45
CA LEU A 426 16.29 -7.56 5.59
C LEU A 426 16.71 -8.92 6.16
N PRO A 427 16.75 -9.06 7.49
CA PRO A 427 17.02 -10.35 8.12
C PRO A 427 15.89 -11.33 7.78
N ILE A 428 16.27 -12.55 7.39
CA ILE A 428 15.30 -13.64 7.23
C ILE A 428 14.74 -13.94 8.61
N THR A 429 13.49 -13.54 8.84
CA THR A 429 12.83 -13.81 10.11
C THR A 429 12.24 -15.22 10.06
N ILE A 430 12.71 -16.10 10.94
CA ILE A 430 12.27 -17.50 11.01
C ILE A 430 10.83 -17.59 11.55
N SER A 431 10.44 -16.62 12.39
CA SER A 431 9.09 -16.47 12.95
C SER A 431 8.39 -15.27 12.32
N PRO A 432 7.33 -15.46 11.52
CA PRO A 432 6.59 -14.34 10.94
C PRO A 432 6.03 -13.39 12.02
N PRO A 433 5.93 -12.08 11.75
CA PRO A 433 5.35 -11.13 12.69
C PRO A 433 3.89 -11.50 13.01
N GLY A 434 3.51 -11.52 14.30
CA GLY A 434 2.11 -11.69 14.72
C GLY A 434 1.78 -12.85 15.67
N GLN A 435 2.75 -13.44 16.38
CA GLN A 435 2.47 -14.49 17.37
C GLN A 435 1.53 -14.05 18.53
N ASP A 436 1.40 -12.75 18.79
CA ASP A 436 0.69 -12.22 19.97
C ASP A 436 -0.78 -11.83 19.74
N ALA A 437 -1.32 -11.97 18.53
CA ALA A 437 -2.74 -11.71 18.28
C ALA A 437 -3.59 -12.95 18.64
N ALA A 438 -4.31 -12.86 19.76
CA ALA A 438 -5.22 -13.86 20.28
C ALA A 438 -6.01 -14.61 19.18
N TYR A 439 -5.72 -15.92 19.08
CA TYR A 439 -6.21 -16.88 18.11
C TYR A 439 -7.73 -16.84 17.87
N LYS A 440 -8.16 -16.10 16.83
CA LYS A 440 -9.34 -16.49 16.02
C LYS A 440 -8.87 -17.37 14.86
N SER A 441 -8.13 -18.44 15.18
CA SER A 441 -7.42 -19.22 14.18
C SER A 441 -8.37 -19.99 13.26
N HIS A 442 -8.47 -19.53 12.02
CA HIS A 442 -8.94 -20.36 10.92
C HIS A 442 -7.77 -21.27 10.51
N MET A 443 -8.07 -22.54 10.19
CA MET A 443 -7.05 -23.54 9.81
C MET A 443 -6.11 -23.06 8.69
N GLY A 444 -6.59 -22.20 7.79
CA GLY A 444 -5.78 -21.61 6.72
C GLY A 444 -4.59 -20.78 7.24
N ASP A 445 -4.79 -19.96 8.28
CA ASP A 445 -3.75 -19.09 8.84
C ASP A 445 -2.61 -19.91 9.44
N MET A 446 -2.94 -20.98 10.18
CA MET A 446 -1.93 -21.88 10.76
C MET A 446 -1.08 -22.56 9.69
N PHE A 447 -1.72 -23.02 8.62
CA PHE A 447 -1.01 -23.64 7.50
C PHE A 447 -0.11 -22.65 6.77
N ALA A 448 -0.58 -21.42 6.54
CA ALA A 448 0.23 -20.38 5.92
C ALA A 448 1.43 -20.01 6.81
N LEU A 449 1.22 -19.81 8.11
CA LEU A 449 2.28 -19.55 9.09
C LEU A 449 3.36 -20.64 9.05
N HIS A 450 2.96 -21.90 9.22
CA HIS A 450 3.91 -23.02 9.27
C HIS A 450 4.57 -23.30 7.93
N ALA A 451 3.87 -23.10 6.81
CA ALA A 451 4.47 -23.19 5.48
C ALA A 451 5.50 -22.10 5.27
N THR A 452 5.23 -20.87 5.69
CA THR A 452 6.20 -19.77 5.63
C THR A 452 7.41 -20.04 6.50
N THR A 453 7.23 -20.49 7.75
CA THR A 453 8.35 -20.88 8.62
C THR A 453 9.19 -21.98 7.98
N MET A 454 8.56 -23.04 7.46
CA MET A 454 9.27 -24.13 6.80
C MET A 454 10.02 -23.65 5.55
N ALA A 455 9.39 -22.84 4.71
CA ALA A 455 9.99 -22.29 3.50
C ALA A 455 11.19 -21.38 3.82
N ASN A 456 11.09 -20.57 4.87
CA ASN A 456 12.17 -19.70 5.33
C ASN A 456 13.35 -20.52 5.89
N THR A 457 13.07 -21.55 6.70
CA THR A 457 14.10 -22.43 7.26
C THR A 457 14.84 -23.21 6.19
N LEU A 458 14.12 -23.73 5.18
CA LEU A 458 14.69 -24.53 4.11
C LEU A 458 15.15 -23.71 2.89
N ALA A 459 14.95 -22.39 2.91
CA ALA A 459 15.21 -21.48 1.79
C ALA A 459 14.56 -21.95 0.46
N THR A 460 13.31 -22.39 0.53
CA THR A 460 12.55 -22.89 -0.63
C THR A 460 11.52 -21.88 -1.10
N PRO A 461 11.26 -21.75 -2.42
CA PRO A 461 10.09 -21.04 -2.90
C PRO A 461 8.81 -21.81 -2.54
N ILE A 462 7.71 -21.08 -2.43
CA ILE A 462 6.41 -21.64 -2.08
C ILE A 462 5.59 -21.82 -3.35
N ILE A 463 4.97 -22.99 -3.52
CA ILE A 463 3.99 -23.27 -4.58
C ILE A 463 2.61 -23.42 -3.93
N VAL A 464 1.63 -22.70 -4.47
CA VAL A 464 0.23 -22.79 -4.04
C VAL A 464 -0.69 -22.79 -5.25
N PHE A 465 -1.70 -23.65 -5.23
CA PHE A 465 -2.77 -23.69 -6.23
C PHE A 465 -4.03 -23.04 -5.65
N THR A 466 -4.68 -22.16 -6.40
CA THR A 466 -5.81 -21.39 -5.88
C THR A 466 -6.83 -21.03 -6.97
N ARG A 467 -8.12 -21.05 -6.61
CA ARG A 467 -9.23 -20.57 -7.45
C ARG A 467 -9.80 -19.22 -6.98
N THR A 468 -9.44 -18.79 -5.77
CA THR A 468 -9.99 -17.56 -5.16
C THR A 468 -8.88 -16.58 -4.72
N GLY A 469 -7.62 -17.02 -4.71
CA GLY A 469 -6.48 -16.24 -4.22
C GLY A 469 -6.26 -16.34 -2.71
N SER A 470 -7.23 -16.84 -1.94
CA SER A 470 -7.22 -16.78 -0.45
C SER A 470 -5.91 -17.26 0.19
N MET A 471 -5.44 -18.47 -0.12
CA MET A 471 -4.20 -18.98 0.49
C MET A 471 -2.95 -18.24 0.00
N ALA A 472 -2.92 -17.76 -1.25
CA ALA A 472 -1.80 -16.96 -1.74
C ALA A 472 -1.71 -15.60 -1.02
N THR A 473 -2.86 -14.96 -0.77
CA THR A 473 -2.97 -13.74 0.04
C THR A 473 -2.51 -13.98 1.48
N THR A 474 -2.98 -15.06 2.13
CA THR A 474 -2.56 -15.39 3.50
C THR A 474 -1.06 -15.68 3.59
N LEU A 475 -0.49 -16.43 2.64
CA LEU A 475 0.96 -16.65 2.57
C LEU A 475 1.75 -15.35 2.37
N SER A 476 1.27 -14.45 1.50
CA SER A 476 1.89 -13.14 1.28
C SER A 476 1.94 -12.29 2.55
N HIS A 477 0.88 -12.36 3.37
CA HIS A 477 0.81 -11.63 4.63
C HIS A 477 1.90 -12.06 5.63
N TYR A 478 2.24 -13.36 5.68
CA TYR A 478 3.33 -13.86 6.52
C TYR A 478 4.74 -13.54 5.99
N ARG A 479 4.86 -12.87 4.84
CA ARG A 479 6.11 -12.34 4.26
C ARG A 479 7.24 -13.38 4.15
N PRO A 480 7.04 -14.51 3.44
CA PRO A 480 8.11 -15.49 3.22
C PRO A 480 9.36 -14.87 2.58
N SER A 481 10.52 -15.46 2.90
CA SER A 481 11.81 -15.04 2.38
C SER A 481 11.97 -15.34 0.88
N SER A 482 11.17 -16.26 0.35
CA SER A 482 11.20 -16.70 -1.04
C SER A 482 9.93 -16.31 -1.79
N THR A 483 9.96 -16.39 -3.13
CA THR A 483 8.79 -16.16 -4.00
C THR A 483 7.67 -17.14 -3.70
N ILE A 484 6.42 -16.66 -3.77
CA ILE A 484 5.21 -17.49 -3.77
C ILE A 484 4.73 -17.63 -5.21
N PHE A 485 4.89 -18.80 -5.82
CA PHE A 485 4.29 -19.14 -7.10
C PHE A 485 2.84 -19.55 -6.89
N ALA A 486 1.91 -18.68 -7.28
CA ALA A 486 0.48 -18.88 -7.13
C ALA A 486 -0.16 -19.30 -8.45
N PHE A 487 -0.42 -20.59 -8.61
CA PHE A 487 -1.08 -21.13 -9.79
C PHE A 487 -2.59 -21.00 -9.69
N THR A 488 -3.23 -20.57 -10.78
CA THR A 488 -4.68 -20.43 -10.85
C THR A 488 -5.19 -20.71 -12.27
N ASN A 489 -6.35 -21.35 -12.38
CA ASN A 489 -7.08 -21.54 -13.64
C ASN A 489 -8.15 -20.46 -13.87
N VAL A 490 -8.05 -19.33 -13.15
CA VAL A 490 -8.96 -18.19 -13.25
C VAL A 490 -8.14 -16.94 -13.52
N GLU A 491 -8.21 -16.43 -14.74
CA GLU A 491 -7.45 -15.22 -15.16
C GLU A 491 -7.62 -14.07 -14.17
N LYS A 492 -8.87 -13.70 -13.82
CA LYS A 492 -9.16 -12.61 -12.88
C LYS A 492 -8.46 -12.75 -11.52
N VAL A 493 -8.18 -13.98 -11.08
CA VAL A 493 -7.42 -14.22 -9.84
C VAL A 493 -5.94 -13.97 -10.06
N LYS A 494 -5.39 -14.36 -11.22
CA LYS A 494 -4.01 -14.07 -11.62
C LYS A 494 -3.75 -12.56 -11.64
N GLN A 495 -4.60 -11.77 -12.29
CA GLN A 495 -4.41 -10.31 -12.30
C GLN A 495 -4.46 -9.72 -10.89
N ARG A 496 -5.46 -10.05 -10.07
CA ARG A 496 -5.58 -9.48 -8.71
C ARG A 496 -4.45 -9.87 -7.77
N LEU A 497 -3.93 -11.08 -7.89
CA LEU A 497 -2.84 -11.55 -7.02
C LEU A 497 -1.52 -10.80 -7.23
N ILE A 498 -1.34 -10.11 -8.37
CA ILE A 498 -0.08 -9.42 -8.65
C ILE A 498 0.24 -8.28 -7.68
N LEU A 499 -0.77 -7.73 -7.01
CA LEU A 499 -0.59 -6.63 -6.04
C LEU A 499 -0.01 -7.11 -4.69
N TYR A 500 -0.08 -8.41 -4.39
CA TYR A 500 0.31 -8.93 -3.09
C TYR A 500 1.82 -9.19 -3.00
N HIS A 501 2.45 -8.72 -1.94
CA HIS A 501 3.91 -8.82 -1.75
C HIS A 501 4.44 -10.25 -1.93
N GLY A 502 5.45 -10.42 -2.78
CA GLY A 502 6.14 -11.69 -3.00
C GLY A 502 5.35 -12.73 -3.81
N VAL A 503 4.11 -12.45 -4.21
CA VAL A 503 3.30 -13.36 -5.04
C VAL A 503 3.64 -13.19 -6.51
N MET A 504 3.93 -14.30 -7.18
CA MET A 504 4.06 -14.40 -8.63
C MET A 504 2.92 -15.30 -9.14
N PRO A 505 1.81 -14.72 -9.59
CA PRO A 505 0.68 -15.48 -10.08
C PRO A 505 0.92 -16.01 -11.50
N ILE A 506 0.52 -17.26 -11.75
CA ILE A 506 0.72 -17.96 -13.03
C ILE A 506 -0.60 -18.61 -13.43
N HIS A 507 -1.03 -18.39 -14.67
CA HIS A 507 -2.22 -19.06 -15.19
C HIS A 507 -1.86 -20.49 -15.62
N MET A 508 -2.64 -21.46 -15.19
CA MET A 508 -2.50 -22.85 -15.60
C MET A 508 -3.81 -23.60 -15.39
N GLU A 509 -4.21 -24.40 -16.37
CA GLU A 509 -5.34 -25.31 -16.20
C GLU A 509 -5.02 -26.42 -15.19
N PHE A 510 -6.04 -26.88 -14.47
CA PHE A 510 -5.91 -27.92 -13.47
C PHE A 510 -6.54 -29.20 -13.99
N THR A 511 -5.82 -30.31 -13.89
CA THR A 511 -6.37 -31.65 -14.19
C THR A 511 -7.02 -32.24 -12.93
N ASP A 512 -7.77 -33.33 -13.07
CA ASP A 512 -8.34 -34.03 -11.92
C ASP A 512 -7.27 -34.75 -11.07
N ASP A 513 -6.07 -34.94 -11.63
CA ASP A 513 -4.91 -35.51 -10.96
C ASP A 513 -4.00 -34.41 -10.37
N VAL A 514 -3.86 -34.44 -9.04
CA VAL A 514 -2.99 -33.54 -8.27
C VAL A 514 -1.53 -33.65 -8.71
N GLU A 515 -1.04 -34.88 -8.89
CA GLU A 515 0.36 -35.14 -9.17
C GLU A 515 0.72 -34.72 -10.59
N GLU A 516 -0.21 -34.91 -11.53
CA GLU A 516 -0.07 -34.41 -12.89
C GLU A 516 -0.01 -32.87 -12.91
N THR A 517 -0.97 -32.20 -12.28
CA THR A 517 -0.99 -30.72 -12.22
C THR A 517 0.28 -30.18 -11.57
N PHE A 518 0.77 -30.84 -10.51
CA PHE A 518 2.01 -30.46 -9.85
C PHE A 518 3.24 -30.67 -10.75
N SER A 519 3.32 -31.78 -11.47
CA SER A 519 4.39 -32.05 -12.43
C SER A 519 4.41 -30.99 -13.55
N GLN A 520 3.24 -30.61 -14.08
CA GLN A 520 3.12 -29.55 -15.08
C GLN A 520 3.60 -28.20 -14.54
N ALA A 521 3.22 -27.85 -13.30
CA ALA A 521 3.68 -26.62 -12.65
C ALA A 521 5.21 -26.58 -12.52
N LEU A 522 5.83 -27.67 -12.06
CA LEU A 522 7.30 -27.75 -11.95
C LEU A 522 7.99 -27.63 -13.30
N LYS A 523 7.49 -28.34 -14.32
CA LYS A 523 8.02 -28.26 -15.69
C LYS A 523 7.93 -26.83 -16.24
N LEU A 524 6.82 -26.15 -16.01
CA LEU A 524 6.66 -24.75 -16.41
C LEU A 524 7.70 -23.85 -15.70
N LEU A 525 7.82 -23.95 -14.38
CA LEU A 525 8.81 -23.15 -13.63
C LEU A 525 10.26 -23.42 -14.07
N LEU A 526 10.60 -24.69 -14.33
CA LEU A 526 11.91 -25.09 -14.87
C LEU A 526 12.16 -24.48 -16.26
N SER A 527 11.20 -24.61 -17.17
CA SER A 527 11.30 -24.08 -18.54
C SER A 527 11.50 -22.57 -18.59
N LYS A 528 10.99 -21.86 -17.57
CA LYS A 528 11.09 -20.40 -17.42
C LYS A 528 12.29 -19.96 -16.58
N GLY A 529 13.11 -20.90 -16.07
CA GLY A 529 14.25 -20.61 -15.21
C GLY A 529 13.87 -19.98 -13.86
N LEU A 530 12.64 -20.20 -13.40
CA LEU A 530 12.12 -19.68 -12.13
C LEU A 530 12.50 -20.59 -10.95
N VAL A 531 12.75 -21.85 -11.23
CA VAL A 531 13.36 -22.84 -10.32
C VAL A 531 14.44 -23.60 -11.08
N VAL A 532 15.35 -24.26 -10.36
CA VAL A 532 16.41 -25.09 -10.95
C VAL A 532 16.22 -26.56 -10.61
N GLU A 533 16.69 -27.45 -11.47
CA GLU A 533 16.66 -28.89 -11.21
C GLU A 533 17.43 -29.22 -9.92
N GLY A 534 16.86 -30.12 -9.11
CA GLY A 534 17.41 -30.50 -7.81
C GLY A 534 17.13 -29.52 -6.66
N GLN A 535 16.56 -28.34 -6.93
CA GLN A 535 16.06 -27.42 -5.89
C GLN A 535 14.89 -28.04 -5.13
N TYR A 536 14.69 -27.65 -3.87
CA TYR A 536 13.49 -27.99 -3.11
C TYR A 536 12.44 -26.88 -3.19
N VAL A 537 11.17 -27.24 -3.22
CA VAL A 537 10.01 -26.34 -3.17
C VAL A 537 9.07 -26.73 -2.03
N THR A 538 8.45 -25.74 -1.38
CA THR A 538 7.40 -25.98 -0.39
C THR A 538 6.04 -25.87 -1.05
N LEU A 539 5.32 -26.97 -1.16
CA LEU A 539 3.96 -27.03 -1.68
C LEU A 539 2.95 -26.88 -0.54
N VAL A 540 2.00 -25.96 -0.69
CA VAL A 540 0.91 -25.73 0.26
C VAL A 540 -0.42 -26.06 -0.40
N GLN A 541 -1.14 -27.02 0.18
CA GLN A 541 -2.52 -27.31 -0.20
C GLN A 541 -3.44 -27.08 1.00
N SER A 542 -3.98 -25.87 1.04
CA SER A 542 -4.90 -25.38 2.06
C SER A 542 -5.70 -24.21 1.47
N GLY A 543 -6.81 -23.82 2.10
CA GLY A 543 -7.62 -22.66 1.67
C GLY A 543 -9.12 -22.90 1.72
N ALA A 544 -9.91 -21.85 1.50
CA ALA A 544 -11.36 -21.87 1.70
C ALA A 544 -12.11 -22.89 0.83
N GLN A 545 -11.66 -23.11 -0.41
CA GLN A 545 -12.27 -24.07 -1.33
C GLN A 545 -11.30 -25.20 -1.65
N PRO A 546 -11.70 -26.47 -1.50
CA PRO A 546 -10.88 -27.59 -1.95
C PRO A 546 -10.79 -27.60 -3.48
N ILE A 547 -9.59 -27.83 -4.01
CA ILE A 547 -9.39 -28.10 -5.44
C ILE A 547 -9.45 -29.62 -5.66
N TRP A 548 -8.54 -30.36 -5.01
CA TRP A 548 -8.47 -31.83 -5.08
C TRP A 548 -8.59 -32.52 -3.71
N ARG A 549 -8.53 -31.75 -2.63
CA ARG A 549 -8.52 -32.25 -1.26
C ARG A 549 -9.94 -32.63 -0.82
N ARG A 550 -10.06 -33.61 0.08
CA ARG A 550 -11.30 -33.78 0.84
C ARG A 550 -11.49 -32.56 1.72
N GLN A 551 -12.74 -32.16 2.00
CA GLN A 551 -13.04 -30.89 2.71
C GLN A 551 -12.30 -30.74 4.07
N SER A 552 -11.80 -31.83 4.67
CA SER A 552 -11.07 -31.87 5.94
C SER A 552 -9.54 -32.07 5.85
N THR A 553 -8.95 -32.28 4.67
CA THR A 553 -7.50 -32.58 4.54
C THR A 553 -6.72 -31.33 4.11
N HIS A 554 -5.59 -31.05 4.77
CA HIS A 554 -4.67 -29.95 4.49
C HIS A 554 -3.23 -30.45 4.62
N HIS A 555 -2.32 -30.01 3.76
CA HIS A 555 -0.92 -30.46 3.81
C HIS A 555 0.09 -29.41 3.38
N ILE A 556 1.28 -29.57 3.94
CA ILE A 556 2.51 -28.89 3.53
C ILE A 556 3.48 -30.00 3.12
N GLN A 557 4.06 -29.89 1.94
CA GLN A 557 5.01 -30.87 1.42
C GLN A 557 6.27 -30.15 0.96
N VAL A 558 7.42 -30.76 1.18
CA VAL A 558 8.69 -30.32 0.61
C VAL A 558 9.06 -31.31 -0.48
N ARG A 559 9.22 -30.84 -1.71
CA ARG A 559 9.47 -31.69 -2.86
C ARG A 559 10.73 -31.24 -3.58
N LYS A 560 11.51 -32.21 -4.07
CA LYS A 560 12.66 -31.94 -4.93
C LYS A 560 12.17 -31.77 -6.37
N VAL A 561 12.64 -30.73 -7.04
CA VAL A 561 12.38 -30.47 -8.46
C VAL A 561 13.16 -31.49 -9.29
N GLN A 562 12.46 -32.25 -10.12
CA GLN A 562 12.99 -33.24 -11.05
C GLN A 562 12.53 -32.90 -12.47
N SER A 563 13.36 -33.24 -13.46
CA SER A 563 13.09 -33.01 -14.89
C SER A 563 11.96 -33.87 -15.46
#